data_AF-A0A943MUE7-F1
#
_entry.id   AF-A0A943MUE7-F1
#
_cell.length_a   1.000
_cell.length_b   1.000
_cell.length_c   1.000
_cell.angle_alpha   90.00
_cell.angle_beta   90.00
_cell.angle_gamma   90.00
#
_symmetry.space_group_name_H-M   'P 1'
#
loop_
_entity.id
_entity.type
_entity.pdbx_description
1 polymer ?
#
loop_
_entity_poly.entity_id
_entity_poly.type
_entity_poly.pdbx_seq_one_letter_code
_entity_poly.pdbx_strand_id
1 'polypeptide(L)'
;MSLVRCFTKKSIIFLSVLALVLAAALLITPTAHADTPITQNGSTEATKTQPVNKPTKAGWLKDTDGTWYYFTSVNGTPKTGWVKSGGKWYWLAPDQNGAMATSAWVADQGKRYYVDGKGVMKTGWIKTDEGWYYANKSGAQQKGWVKSGSKWYWLQGDEQGLMAASKWITDKNKRYYLTSSGAMATKWIQIDQDWYYANNSGAQQMSGWVKSGSKCYWLDASQEGKMATNAWVTDKGKRYYLDGNGAMATKWIHVGNDWYYANKSGALQNGWVKSGGKWYWLQADKQGLMAANESLTISGALYSFTDSGAMRTNAAIDLENNGYGFASSSGAITKIGEYVDGKVVLKNANGNILTGWQKLAGKWFYGETDTGIMHTGWLELGSTWYYLDPSGAMATGTRTIDGKSYSFSSSGAWTQITGNASLDSRIIKLAKQQGSLRNCFNWVKNHKHTNWAAGGGVLRYANGTHALSTSWVGAEAQRMLDGKTTDCYAFAACFACLAKALGYDAKVVNGYVPSRSQGWASHSWVEIKQGGTTYVYDPDLGRSIPSVNFYGFTYGSAPTNYKK
;
A
#
# COMPACT_ATOMS: atom_id res chain seq x y z
N MET A 1 -37.72 14.06 44.37
CA MET A 1 -37.48 15.52 44.41
C MET A 1 -36.94 15.96 43.05
N SER A 2 -37.74 16.79 42.37
CA SER A 2 -37.46 17.84 41.36
C SER A 2 -36.11 17.83 40.59
N LEU A 3 -36.14 17.69 39.25
CA LEU A 3 -36.04 18.76 38.20
C LEU A 3 -34.61 19.34 38.07
N VAL A 4 -33.95 19.43 36.90
CA VAL A 4 -34.34 20.17 35.69
C VAL A 4 -33.62 19.66 34.41
N ARG A 5 -34.41 19.63 33.33
CA ARG A 5 -34.15 19.49 31.88
C ARG A 5 -32.98 20.30 31.28
N CYS A 6 -32.42 19.78 30.17
CA CYS A 6 -32.42 20.55 28.91
C CYS A 6 -32.60 19.64 27.66
N PHE A 7 -33.65 19.96 26.90
CA PHE A 7 -34.03 19.43 25.58
C PHE A 7 -33.17 20.10 24.48
N THR A 8 -32.96 19.51 23.30
CA THR A 8 -33.83 19.58 22.09
C THR A 8 -33.06 18.89 20.94
N LYS A 9 -33.63 18.26 19.90
CA LYS A 9 -34.98 18.11 19.31
C LYS A 9 -34.93 16.85 18.41
N LYS A 10 -35.80 15.85 18.63
CA LYS A 10 -37.02 15.48 17.87
C LYS A 10 -36.77 15.13 16.38
N SER A 11 -36.84 13.87 15.93
CA SER A 11 -37.95 12.86 15.90
C SER A 11 -38.92 13.05 14.72
N ILE A 12 -39.22 11.94 14.01
CA ILE A 12 -40.47 11.46 13.34
C ILE A 12 -40.05 10.10 12.70
N ILE A 13 -40.23 8.90 13.29
CA ILE A 13 -41.41 8.00 13.43
C ILE A 13 -42.28 7.91 12.17
N PHE A 14 -42.40 6.71 11.56
CA PHE A 14 -43.68 5.99 11.47
C PHE A 14 -43.55 4.53 10.99
N LEU A 15 -44.32 3.68 11.66
CA LEU A 15 -44.53 2.24 11.45
C LEU A 15 -45.54 1.99 10.31
N SER A 16 -45.46 0.77 9.76
CA SER A 16 -46.51 -0.05 9.13
C SER A 16 -47.17 0.42 7.83
N VAL A 17 -47.29 -0.48 6.84
CA VAL A 17 -48.54 -1.20 6.47
C VAL A 17 -48.21 -2.24 5.39
N LEU A 18 -48.64 -3.48 5.63
CA LEU A 18 -48.81 -4.56 4.66
C LEU A 18 -50.18 -4.37 3.97
N ALA A 19 -50.23 -4.37 2.64
CA ALA A 19 -51.49 -4.52 1.90
C ALA A 19 -51.30 -5.25 0.56
N LEU A 20 -51.98 -6.39 0.45
CA LEU A 20 -52.35 -7.09 -0.79
C LEU A 20 -53.10 -6.14 -1.74
N VAL A 21 -52.81 -6.18 -3.05
CA VAL A 21 -53.85 -5.97 -4.09
C VAL A 21 -53.58 -6.84 -5.32
N LEU A 22 -54.68 -7.43 -5.77
CA LEU A 22 -54.96 -8.27 -6.93
C LEU A 22 -54.54 -7.71 -8.29
N ALA A 23 -54.44 -8.66 -9.23
CA ALA A 23 -54.46 -8.47 -10.68
C ALA A 23 -55.61 -7.57 -11.16
N ALA A 24 -55.27 -6.66 -12.09
CA ALA A 24 -56.20 -6.09 -13.05
C ALA A 24 -55.50 -6.04 -14.41
N ALA A 25 -55.99 -6.86 -15.34
CA ALA A 25 -55.67 -6.74 -16.75
C ALA A 25 -56.30 -5.43 -17.26
N LEU A 26 -55.46 -4.50 -17.74
CA LEU A 26 -55.92 -3.44 -18.63
C LEU A 26 -55.29 -3.66 -20.01
N LEU A 27 -56.16 -3.96 -20.96
CA LEU A 27 -55.94 -3.79 -22.39
C LEU A 27 -55.65 -2.30 -22.64
N ILE A 28 -54.40 -1.98 -22.97
CA ILE A 28 -54.08 -0.70 -23.59
C ILE A 28 -54.15 -0.95 -25.09
N THR A 29 -55.24 -0.50 -25.70
CA THR A 29 -55.32 -0.29 -27.14
C THR A 29 -54.23 0.72 -27.55
N PRO A 30 -53.50 0.51 -28.65
CA PRO A 30 -52.63 1.55 -29.16
C PRO A 30 -53.50 2.73 -29.60
N THR A 31 -53.45 3.82 -28.84
CA THR A 31 -53.82 5.14 -29.32
C THR A 31 -52.98 5.45 -30.55
N ALA A 32 -53.64 5.44 -31.71
CA ALA A 32 -53.18 6.08 -32.91
C ALA A 32 -52.75 7.51 -32.55
N HIS A 33 -51.44 7.74 -32.50
CA HIS A 33 -50.93 9.09 -32.55
C HIS A 33 -51.19 9.58 -33.96
N ALA A 34 -52.08 10.56 -34.04
CA ALA A 34 -52.39 11.28 -35.24
C ALA A 34 -51.09 11.68 -35.95
N ASP A 35 -50.96 11.21 -37.19
CA ASP A 35 -50.07 11.78 -38.16
C ASP A 35 -50.35 13.28 -38.23
N THR A 36 -49.51 14.10 -37.61
CA THR A 36 -49.30 15.45 -38.11
C THR A 36 -48.69 15.29 -39.50
N PRO A 37 -49.38 15.70 -40.57
CA PRO A 37 -48.81 15.61 -41.90
C PRO A 37 -47.58 16.50 -41.91
N ILE A 38 -46.42 15.88 -42.09
CA ILE A 38 -45.23 16.61 -42.51
C ILE A 38 -45.66 17.28 -43.81
N THR A 39 -45.72 18.61 -43.78
CA THR A 39 -45.90 19.45 -44.95
C THR A 39 -44.95 18.95 -46.03
N GLN A 40 -45.52 18.35 -47.08
CA GLN A 40 -44.82 18.20 -48.33
C GLN A 40 -44.34 19.60 -48.70
N ASN A 41 -43.02 19.81 -48.64
CA ASN A 41 -42.42 20.83 -49.48
C ASN A 41 -42.74 20.40 -50.91
N GLY A 42 -43.78 21.02 -51.45
CA GLY A 42 -44.08 20.98 -52.86
C GLY A 42 -42.94 21.63 -53.63
N SER A 43 -41.91 20.86 -53.93
CA SER A 43 -41.29 20.98 -55.24
C SER A 43 -42.16 20.15 -56.17
N THR A 44 -42.98 20.82 -56.97
CA THR A 44 -43.50 20.24 -58.21
C THR A 44 -42.30 19.68 -58.98
N GLU A 45 -42.08 18.36 -58.93
CA GLU A 45 -41.26 17.68 -59.92
C GLU A 45 -41.98 17.90 -61.24
N ALA A 46 -41.50 18.88 -62.01
CA ALA A 46 -41.91 19.06 -63.38
C ALA A 46 -41.59 17.74 -64.09
N THR A 47 -42.62 16.98 -64.44
CA THR A 47 -42.50 15.78 -65.25
C THR A 47 -41.77 16.19 -66.52
N LYS A 48 -40.52 15.75 -66.70
CA LYS A 48 -39.74 16.20 -67.85
C LYS A 48 -40.42 15.74 -69.12
N THR A 49 -40.77 16.69 -69.97
CA THR A 49 -41.41 16.43 -71.26
C THR A 49 -40.49 15.60 -72.15
N GLN A 50 -41.09 14.92 -73.14
CA GLN A 50 -40.33 14.22 -74.18
C GLN A 50 -39.29 15.16 -74.81
N PRO A 51 -38.09 14.66 -75.18
CA PRO A 51 -37.05 15.52 -75.75
C PRO A 51 -37.52 16.16 -77.05
N VAL A 52 -37.25 17.46 -77.17
CA VAL A 52 -37.62 18.26 -78.35
C VAL A 52 -36.67 17.98 -79.51
N ASN A 53 -35.39 17.86 -79.21
CA ASN A 53 -34.35 17.57 -80.20
C ASN A 53 -34.31 16.08 -80.57
N LYS A 54 -34.29 15.78 -81.87
CA LYS A 54 -34.12 14.42 -82.40
C LYS A 54 -32.63 14.08 -82.60
N PRO A 55 -32.20 12.84 -82.30
CA PRO A 55 -30.79 12.44 -82.44
C PRO A 55 -30.41 12.27 -83.92
N THR A 56 -29.31 12.89 -84.35
CA THR A 56 -28.69 12.70 -85.68
C THR A 56 -27.64 11.59 -85.71
N LYS A 57 -27.30 11.01 -84.55
CA LYS A 57 -26.45 9.82 -84.36
C LYS A 57 -26.79 9.15 -83.02
N ALA A 58 -26.42 7.88 -82.86
CA ALA A 58 -26.51 7.20 -81.57
C ALA A 58 -25.53 7.84 -80.55
N GLY A 59 -25.94 7.88 -79.28
CA GLY A 59 -25.15 8.41 -78.16
C GLY A 59 -25.90 9.44 -77.32
N TRP A 60 -25.11 10.24 -76.60
CA TRP A 60 -25.61 11.30 -75.72
C TRP A 60 -26.10 12.52 -76.52
N LEU A 61 -27.25 13.05 -76.13
CA LEU A 61 -27.80 14.30 -76.63
C LEU A 61 -28.24 15.16 -75.43
N LYS A 62 -27.81 16.42 -75.40
CA LYS A 62 -28.28 17.41 -74.43
C LYS A 62 -29.39 18.21 -75.09
N ASP A 63 -30.57 18.20 -74.49
CA ASP A 63 -31.71 18.94 -75.01
C ASP A 63 -31.63 20.44 -74.65
N THR A 64 -32.54 21.24 -75.19
CA THR A 64 -32.58 22.71 -75.04
C THR A 64 -32.72 23.17 -73.59
N ASP A 65 -33.41 22.39 -72.76
CA ASP A 65 -33.56 22.61 -71.31
C ASP A 65 -32.31 22.20 -70.51
N GLY A 66 -31.30 21.63 -71.20
CA GLY A 66 -30.07 21.14 -70.62
C GLY A 66 -30.11 19.70 -70.10
N THR A 67 -31.24 19.01 -70.23
CA THR A 67 -31.40 17.60 -69.84
C THR A 67 -30.64 16.69 -70.80
N TRP A 68 -29.95 15.69 -70.27
CA TRP A 68 -29.25 14.68 -71.08
C TRP A 68 -30.14 13.47 -71.33
N TYR A 69 -30.12 12.98 -72.57
CA TYR A 69 -30.76 11.75 -73.03
C TYR A 69 -29.74 10.87 -73.75
N TYR A 70 -30.01 9.56 -73.81
CA TYR A 70 -29.18 8.62 -74.56
C TYR A 70 -30.00 7.91 -75.63
N PHE A 71 -29.54 7.92 -76.87
CA PHE A 71 -30.23 7.31 -78.01
C PHE A 71 -29.42 6.17 -78.63
N THR A 72 -30.08 5.08 -79.03
CA THR A 72 -29.43 3.93 -79.67
C THR A 72 -29.46 3.99 -81.20
N SER A 73 -30.26 4.88 -81.78
CA SER A 73 -30.41 5.04 -83.23
C SER A 73 -30.80 6.48 -83.60
N VAL A 74 -30.59 6.84 -84.87
CA VAL A 74 -31.08 8.11 -85.45
C VAL A 74 -32.61 8.12 -85.41
N ASN A 75 -33.19 9.26 -85.05
CA ASN A 75 -34.64 9.44 -84.86
C ASN A 75 -35.33 8.46 -83.88
N GLY A 76 -34.58 7.72 -83.06
CA GLY A 76 -35.12 6.79 -82.08
C GLY A 76 -35.71 7.48 -80.84
N THR A 77 -36.41 6.73 -80.01
CA THR A 77 -36.82 7.17 -78.67
C THR A 77 -35.65 7.10 -77.69
N PRO A 78 -35.67 7.90 -76.60
CA PRO A 78 -34.66 7.80 -75.57
C PRO A 78 -34.60 6.40 -74.98
N LYS A 79 -33.39 5.89 -74.75
CA LYS A 79 -33.18 4.70 -73.94
C LYS A 79 -33.62 4.99 -72.51
N THR A 80 -34.23 4.01 -71.86
CA THR A 80 -34.56 4.03 -70.43
C THR A 80 -33.74 2.98 -69.66
N GLY A 81 -33.65 3.13 -68.35
CA GLY A 81 -32.88 2.25 -67.45
C GLY A 81 -31.37 2.50 -67.50
N TRP A 82 -30.58 1.48 -67.17
CA TRP A 82 -29.12 1.60 -67.13
C TRP A 82 -28.47 1.63 -68.52
N VAL A 83 -27.56 2.59 -68.73
CA VAL A 83 -26.63 2.58 -69.87
C VAL A 83 -25.19 2.58 -69.38
N LYS A 84 -24.34 1.76 -70.01
CA LYS A 84 -22.89 1.81 -69.84
C LYS A 84 -22.27 2.60 -70.99
N SER A 85 -21.59 3.69 -70.69
CA SER A 85 -20.95 4.56 -71.68
C SER A 85 -19.60 5.03 -71.14
N GLY A 86 -18.53 4.88 -71.93
CA GLY A 86 -17.18 5.27 -71.50
C GLY A 86 -16.72 4.59 -70.21
N GLY A 87 -17.12 3.33 -69.98
CA GLY A 87 -16.81 2.56 -68.77
C GLY A 87 -17.63 2.93 -67.52
N LYS A 88 -18.51 3.93 -67.61
CA LYS A 88 -19.34 4.43 -66.51
C LYS A 88 -20.80 4.04 -66.72
N TRP A 89 -21.55 3.92 -65.63
CA TRP A 89 -22.98 3.63 -65.64
C TRP A 89 -23.79 4.90 -65.37
N TYR A 90 -24.88 5.05 -66.11
CA TYR A 90 -25.81 6.18 -66.00
C TYR A 90 -27.25 5.64 -66.00
N TRP A 91 -28.14 6.30 -65.26
CA TRP A 91 -29.55 5.95 -65.18
C TRP A 91 -30.39 6.91 -66.03
N LEU A 92 -31.14 6.38 -66.99
CA LEU A 92 -32.11 7.11 -67.78
C LEU A 92 -33.50 6.81 -67.21
N ALA A 93 -34.06 7.76 -66.48
CA ALA A 93 -35.27 7.59 -65.68
C ALA A 93 -36.48 7.21 -66.56
N PRO A 94 -37.00 5.96 -66.48
CA PRO A 94 -38.13 5.52 -67.30
C PRO A 94 -39.41 6.33 -67.05
N ASP A 95 -39.60 6.76 -65.80
CA ASP A 95 -40.67 7.62 -65.31
C ASP A 95 -40.52 9.10 -65.72
N GLN A 96 -39.34 9.49 -66.20
CA GLN A 96 -39.03 10.84 -66.69
C GLN A 96 -38.62 10.81 -68.18
N ASN A 97 -39.26 9.96 -68.98
CA ASN A 97 -39.07 9.86 -70.43
C ASN A 97 -37.62 9.64 -70.87
N GLY A 98 -36.81 8.94 -70.07
CA GLY A 98 -35.41 8.65 -70.36
C GLY A 98 -34.44 9.81 -70.04
N ALA A 99 -34.88 10.81 -69.29
CA ALA A 99 -34.00 11.86 -68.78
C ALA A 99 -32.91 11.25 -67.87
N MET A 100 -31.66 11.67 -68.05
CA MET A 100 -30.55 11.22 -67.22
C MET A 100 -30.68 11.77 -65.80
N ALA A 101 -30.70 10.89 -64.81
CA ALA A 101 -30.70 11.27 -63.41
C ALA A 101 -29.33 11.84 -62.98
N THR A 102 -29.34 12.83 -62.09
CA THR A 102 -28.14 13.48 -61.52
C THR A 102 -28.33 13.77 -60.04
N SER A 103 -27.31 13.54 -59.23
CA SER A 103 -27.32 13.75 -57.76
C SER A 103 -28.51 13.07 -57.06
N ALA A 104 -28.93 11.90 -57.54
CA ALA A 104 -30.19 11.28 -57.16
C ALA A 104 -30.03 9.82 -56.77
N TRP A 105 -30.90 9.38 -55.85
CA TRP A 105 -31.14 7.96 -55.60
C TRP A 105 -32.11 7.42 -56.65
N VAL A 106 -31.76 6.30 -57.27
CA VAL A 106 -32.57 5.62 -58.27
C VAL A 106 -32.87 4.21 -57.82
N ALA A 107 -34.07 3.73 -58.11
CA ALA A 107 -34.52 2.38 -57.77
C ALA A 107 -34.62 1.52 -59.04
N ASP A 108 -34.02 0.34 -59.00
CA ASP A 108 -34.08 -0.63 -60.09
C ASP A 108 -34.13 -2.05 -59.52
N GLN A 109 -35.12 -2.84 -59.93
CA GLN A 109 -35.32 -4.23 -59.51
C GLN A 109 -35.21 -4.44 -57.98
N GLY A 110 -35.84 -3.54 -57.21
CA GLY A 110 -35.84 -3.60 -55.73
C GLY A 110 -34.53 -3.19 -55.06
N LYS A 111 -33.54 -2.70 -55.81
CA LYS A 111 -32.26 -2.18 -55.29
C LYS A 111 -32.19 -0.67 -55.50
N ARG A 112 -31.45 0.01 -54.61
CA ARG A 112 -31.20 1.45 -54.68
C ARG A 112 -29.75 1.72 -55.10
N TYR A 113 -29.57 2.73 -55.93
CA TYR A 113 -28.29 3.17 -56.48
C TYR A 113 -28.21 4.69 -56.40
N TYR A 114 -27.01 5.24 -56.35
CA TYR A 114 -26.81 6.69 -56.37
C TYR A 114 -26.02 7.10 -57.61
N VAL A 115 -26.49 8.12 -58.31
CA VAL A 115 -25.76 8.77 -59.40
C VAL A 115 -25.30 10.16 -58.94
N ASP A 116 -24.04 10.52 -59.21
CA ASP A 116 -23.52 11.84 -58.83
C ASP A 116 -24.05 12.97 -59.72
N GLY A 117 -23.60 14.21 -59.49
CA GLY A 117 -24.01 15.37 -60.28
C GLY A 117 -23.64 15.31 -61.76
N LYS A 118 -22.81 14.35 -62.19
CA LYS A 118 -22.51 14.07 -63.60
C LYS A 118 -23.30 12.88 -64.15
N GLY A 119 -24.24 12.34 -63.37
CA GLY A 119 -25.05 11.17 -63.69
C GLY A 119 -24.30 9.84 -63.55
N VAL A 120 -23.08 9.84 -63.01
CA VAL A 120 -22.26 8.63 -62.92
C VAL A 120 -22.64 7.85 -61.66
N MET A 121 -22.97 6.57 -61.83
CA MET A 121 -23.26 5.67 -60.72
C MET A 121 -22.07 5.56 -59.77
N LYS A 122 -22.33 5.71 -58.47
CA LYS A 122 -21.34 5.61 -57.41
C LYS A 122 -21.27 4.20 -56.83
N THR A 123 -20.07 3.83 -56.41
CA THR A 123 -19.75 2.64 -55.63
C THR A 123 -18.93 3.07 -54.42
N GLY A 124 -18.88 2.23 -53.38
CA GLY A 124 -18.21 2.56 -52.12
C GLY A 124 -18.96 3.63 -51.32
N TRP A 125 -18.21 4.50 -50.64
CA TRP A 125 -18.76 5.56 -49.80
C TRP A 125 -19.38 6.68 -50.62
N ILE A 126 -20.60 7.08 -50.25
CA ILE A 126 -21.38 8.13 -50.88
C ILE A 126 -21.74 9.15 -49.79
N LYS A 127 -21.31 10.40 -49.97
CA LYS A 127 -21.68 11.51 -49.09
C LYS A 127 -22.82 12.31 -49.73
N THR A 128 -23.86 12.54 -48.97
CA THR A 128 -25.01 13.39 -49.30
C THR A 128 -25.21 14.41 -48.17
N ASP A 129 -26.21 15.29 -48.29
CA ASP A 129 -26.56 16.25 -47.25
C ASP A 129 -27.14 15.55 -46.00
N GLU A 130 -27.80 14.40 -46.18
CA GLU A 130 -28.34 13.56 -45.10
C GLU A 130 -27.23 12.81 -44.34
N GLY A 131 -26.09 12.59 -44.99
CA GLY A 131 -24.92 11.95 -44.42
C GLY A 131 -24.32 10.88 -45.34
N TRP A 132 -23.73 9.85 -44.73
CA TRP A 132 -22.95 8.83 -45.45
C TRP A 132 -23.76 7.57 -45.73
N TYR A 133 -23.58 7.03 -46.93
CA TYR A 133 -24.12 5.76 -47.39
C TYR A 133 -23.00 4.90 -47.99
N TYR A 134 -23.28 3.62 -48.18
CA TYR A 134 -22.34 2.71 -48.82
C TYR A 134 -23.00 1.90 -49.93
N ALA A 135 -22.36 1.84 -51.09
CA ALA A 135 -22.74 0.99 -52.20
C ALA A 135 -21.67 -0.08 -52.45
N ASN A 136 -22.08 -1.30 -52.77
CA ASN A 136 -21.14 -2.37 -53.12
C ASN A 136 -20.51 -2.13 -54.51
N LYS A 137 -19.70 -3.07 -54.99
CA LYS A 137 -19.04 -2.97 -56.31
C LYS A 137 -20.01 -2.90 -57.49
N SER A 138 -21.24 -3.39 -57.34
CA SER A 138 -22.29 -3.28 -58.36
C SER A 138 -23.08 -1.97 -58.27
N GLY A 139 -22.75 -1.08 -57.33
CA GLY A 139 -23.49 0.16 -57.07
C GLY A 139 -24.72 -0.01 -56.19
N ALA A 140 -25.07 -1.23 -55.80
CA ALA A 140 -26.25 -1.45 -54.98
C ALA A 140 -25.97 -1.01 -53.54
N GLN A 141 -26.84 -0.15 -53.01
CA GLN A 141 -26.80 0.33 -51.64
C GLN A 141 -26.78 -0.83 -50.64
N GLN A 142 -25.95 -0.70 -49.61
CA GLN A 142 -25.84 -1.66 -48.52
C GLN A 142 -26.58 -1.17 -47.26
N LYS A 143 -27.07 -2.13 -46.47
CA LYS A 143 -27.69 -1.94 -45.16
C LYS A 143 -27.06 -2.93 -44.17
N GLY A 144 -27.08 -2.61 -42.89
CA GLY A 144 -26.43 -3.38 -41.82
C GLY A 144 -24.92 -3.20 -41.80
N TRP A 145 -24.19 -4.23 -41.38
CA TRP A 145 -22.73 -4.18 -41.24
C TRP A 145 -22.01 -4.14 -42.59
N VAL A 146 -21.14 -3.15 -42.76
CA VAL A 146 -20.20 -3.06 -43.88
C VAL A 146 -18.78 -2.97 -43.35
N LYS A 147 -17.89 -3.79 -43.91
CA LYS A 147 -16.45 -3.68 -43.69
C LYS A 147 -15.82 -2.84 -44.81
N SER A 148 -15.17 -1.74 -44.43
CA SER A 148 -14.41 -0.90 -45.35
C SER A 148 -12.99 -0.74 -44.83
N GLY A 149 -12.01 -1.28 -45.58
CA GLY A 149 -10.64 -1.46 -45.08
C GLY A 149 -10.61 -2.38 -43.87
N SER A 150 -10.01 -1.92 -42.77
CA SER A 150 -9.93 -2.64 -41.49
C SER A 150 -11.07 -2.31 -40.52
N LYS A 151 -12.00 -1.41 -40.89
CA LYS A 151 -13.04 -0.88 -40.00
C LYS A 151 -14.43 -1.40 -40.39
N TRP A 152 -15.29 -1.53 -39.38
CA TRP A 152 -16.70 -1.87 -39.54
C TRP A 152 -17.57 -0.64 -39.34
N TYR A 153 -18.67 -0.56 -40.08
CA TYR A 153 -19.64 0.52 -40.07
C TYR A 153 -21.04 -0.08 -40.12
N TRP A 154 -22.02 0.64 -39.57
CA TRP A 154 -23.41 0.22 -39.57
C TRP A 154 -24.26 1.16 -40.41
N LEU A 155 -24.91 0.61 -41.44
CA LEU A 155 -25.82 1.34 -42.33
C LEU A 155 -27.25 1.04 -41.87
N GLN A 156 -27.91 2.03 -41.28
CA GLN A 156 -29.17 1.90 -40.56
C GLN A 156 -30.30 1.52 -41.53
N GLY A 157 -30.87 0.33 -41.36
CA GLY A 157 -31.86 -0.20 -42.31
C GLY A 157 -33.20 0.55 -42.29
N ASP A 158 -33.56 1.00 -41.09
CA ASP A 158 -34.68 1.86 -40.69
C ASP A 158 -34.51 3.32 -41.16
N GLU A 159 -33.28 3.83 -41.19
CA GLU A 159 -32.94 5.14 -41.76
C GLU A 159 -32.41 5.02 -43.20
N GLN A 160 -33.05 4.15 -44.00
CA GLN A 160 -32.83 4.04 -45.45
C GLN A 160 -31.36 3.85 -45.87
N GLY A 161 -30.53 3.25 -45.01
CA GLY A 161 -29.11 2.96 -45.19
C GLY A 161 -28.16 4.05 -44.71
N LEU A 162 -28.62 5.06 -43.96
CA LEU A 162 -27.77 6.11 -43.42
C LEU A 162 -26.77 5.54 -42.40
N MET A 163 -25.50 5.93 -42.51
CA MET A 163 -24.44 5.45 -41.62
C MET A 163 -24.63 5.97 -40.19
N ALA A 164 -24.71 5.07 -39.21
CA ALA A 164 -24.72 5.43 -37.80
C ALA A 164 -23.37 6.04 -37.37
N ALA A 165 -23.42 7.15 -36.63
CA ALA A 165 -22.25 7.81 -36.05
C ALA A 165 -22.58 8.40 -34.68
N SER A 166 -21.59 8.41 -33.78
CA SER A 166 -21.71 8.89 -32.38
C SER A 166 -22.88 8.30 -31.60
N LYS A 167 -23.28 7.05 -31.88
CA LYS A 167 -24.46 6.43 -31.27
C LYS A 167 -24.26 4.95 -30.97
N TRP A 168 -25.04 4.46 -30.01
CA TRP A 168 -25.22 3.03 -29.80
C TRP A 168 -26.17 2.46 -30.86
N ILE A 169 -25.87 1.26 -31.32
CA ILE A 169 -26.81 0.41 -32.06
C ILE A 169 -26.92 -0.95 -31.37
N THR A 170 -28.01 -1.64 -31.67
CA THR A 170 -28.24 -3.01 -31.22
C THR A 170 -28.41 -3.91 -32.44
N ASP A 171 -27.61 -4.97 -32.53
CA ASP A 171 -27.75 -6.02 -33.53
C ASP A 171 -27.70 -7.38 -32.83
N LYS A 172 -28.70 -8.24 -33.07
CA LYS A 172 -28.81 -9.58 -32.49
C LYS A 172 -28.56 -9.62 -30.97
N ASN A 173 -29.24 -8.74 -30.23
CA ASN A 173 -29.14 -8.57 -28.77
C ASN A 173 -27.75 -8.17 -28.25
N LYS A 174 -26.89 -7.63 -29.10
CA LYS A 174 -25.59 -7.08 -28.71
C LYS A 174 -25.55 -5.59 -29.02
N ARG A 175 -24.97 -4.82 -28.10
CA ARG A 175 -24.78 -3.37 -28.23
C ARG A 175 -23.41 -3.07 -28.81
N TYR A 176 -23.36 -2.10 -29.72
CA TYR A 176 -22.14 -1.63 -30.39
C TYR A 176 -22.16 -0.11 -30.42
N TYR A 177 -21.01 0.53 -30.24
CA TYR A 177 -20.89 1.98 -30.37
C TYR A 177 -20.21 2.33 -31.68
N LEU A 178 -20.82 3.22 -32.46
CA LEU A 178 -20.21 3.82 -33.64
C LEU A 178 -19.64 5.17 -33.22
N THR A 179 -18.33 5.35 -33.44
CA THR A 179 -17.63 6.60 -33.16
C THR A 179 -18.15 7.74 -34.05
N SER A 180 -17.67 8.97 -33.84
CA SER A 180 -17.98 10.12 -34.69
C SER A 180 -17.63 9.92 -36.17
N SER A 181 -16.67 9.03 -36.47
CA SER A 181 -16.33 8.64 -37.84
C SER A 181 -17.26 7.57 -38.44
N GLY A 182 -18.23 7.07 -37.66
CA GLY A 182 -19.07 5.92 -37.98
C GLY A 182 -18.38 4.57 -37.81
N ALA A 183 -17.07 4.55 -37.58
CA ALA A 183 -16.35 3.31 -37.32
C ALA A 183 -16.79 2.71 -35.98
N MET A 184 -17.06 1.41 -35.99
CA MET A 184 -17.37 0.61 -34.80
C MET A 184 -16.19 0.63 -33.83
N ALA A 185 -16.47 1.03 -32.59
CA ALA A 185 -15.48 1.06 -31.53
C ALA A 185 -15.12 -0.36 -31.07
N THR A 186 -13.88 -0.51 -30.62
CA THR A 186 -13.39 -1.68 -29.89
C THR A 186 -12.58 -1.18 -28.71
N LYS A 187 -12.49 -1.97 -27.63
CA LYS A 187 -11.86 -1.61 -26.37
C LYS A 187 -12.59 -0.46 -25.66
N TRP A 188 -11.86 0.39 -24.95
CA TRP A 188 -12.42 1.47 -24.15
C TRP A 188 -13.12 2.52 -25.00
N ILE A 189 -14.33 2.89 -24.57
CA ILE A 189 -15.19 3.90 -25.17
C ILE A 189 -15.53 4.89 -24.06
N GLN A 190 -15.22 6.16 -24.27
CA GLN A 190 -15.65 7.23 -23.38
C GLN A 190 -16.83 7.95 -24.01
N ILE A 191 -17.92 8.08 -23.26
CA ILE A 191 -19.10 8.84 -23.65
C ILE A 191 -19.41 9.75 -22.46
N ASP A 192 -19.34 11.06 -22.68
CA ASP A 192 -19.38 12.06 -21.62
C ASP A 192 -18.34 11.75 -20.51
N GLN A 193 -18.78 11.50 -19.28
CA GLN A 193 -17.91 11.11 -18.16
C GLN A 193 -17.85 9.59 -17.94
N ASP A 194 -18.67 8.83 -18.65
CA ASP A 194 -18.79 7.39 -18.46
C ASP A 194 -17.85 6.61 -19.39
N TRP A 195 -17.32 5.50 -18.87
CA TRP A 195 -16.47 4.60 -19.62
C TRP A 195 -17.17 3.26 -19.83
N TYR A 196 -17.05 2.74 -21.04
CA TYR A 196 -17.56 1.44 -21.46
C TYR A 196 -16.43 0.64 -22.11
N TYR A 197 -16.62 -0.67 -22.23
CA TYR A 197 -15.65 -1.52 -22.90
C TYR A 197 -16.32 -2.38 -23.97
N ALA A 198 -15.82 -2.31 -25.20
CA ALA A 198 -16.18 -3.22 -26.29
C ALA A 198 -15.09 -4.29 -26.47
N ASN A 199 -15.49 -5.54 -26.66
CA ASN A 199 -14.53 -6.61 -26.95
C ASN A 199 -13.99 -6.51 -28.40
N ASN A 200 -13.15 -7.47 -28.82
CA ASN A 200 -12.55 -7.46 -30.17
C ASN A 200 -13.58 -7.57 -31.32
N SER A 201 -14.79 -8.05 -31.03
CA SER A 201 -15.90 -8.08 -31.99
C SER A 201 -16.70 -6.77 -32.02
N GLY A 202 -16.36 -5.80 -31.18
CA GLY A 202 -17.09 -4.53 -30.99
C GLY A 202 -18.29 -4.62 -30.05
N ALA A 203 -18.69 -5.82 -29.64
CA ALA A 203 -19.80 -5.99 -28.72
C ALA A 203 -19.41 -5.45 -27.33
N GLN A 204 -20.29 -4.62 -26.76
CA GLN A 204 -20.15 -4.08 -25.41
C GLN A 204 -20.11 -5.21 -24.37
N GLN A 205 -19.15 -5.12 -23.46
CA GLN A 205 -19.11 -5.93 -22.26
C GLN A 205 -20.01 -5.28 -21.20
N MET A 206 -21.12 -5.95 -20.88
CA MET A 206 -22.12 -5.44 -19.92
C MET A 206 -21.73 -5.67 -18.46
N SER A 207 -20.85 -6.63 -18.18
CA SER A 207 -20.49 -7.00 -16.82
C SER A 207 -19.08 -7.57 -16.74
N GLY A 208 -18.49 -7.51 -15.56
CA GLY A 208 -17.32 -8.30 -15.20
C GLY A 208 -15.98 -7.56 -15.37
N TRP A 209 -14.90 -8.29 -15.11
CA TRP A 209 -13.55 -7.77 -15.14
C TRP A 209 -13.04 -7.49 -16.55
N VAL A 210 -12.39 -6.35 -16.72
CA VAL A 210 -11.54 -6.03 -17.87
C VAL A 210 -10.13 -5.76 -17.39
N LYS A 211 -9.17 -6.50 -17.94
CA LYS A 211 -7.75 -6.25 -17.75
C LYS A 211 -7.23 -5.37 -18.88
N SER A 212 -6.72 -4.19 -18.56
CA SER A 212 -6.13 -3.25 -19.51
C SER A 212 -4.74 -2.85 -19.03
N GLY A 213 -3.71 -3.37 -19.72
CA GLY A 213 -2.33 -3.27 -19.26
C GLY A 213 -2.11 -4.02 -17.94
N SER A 214 -1.54 -3.33 -16.95
CA SER A 214 -1.32 -3.83 -15.59
C SER A 214 -2.52 -3.65 -14.66
N LYS A 215 -3.57 -2.96 -15.09
CA LYS A 215 -4.74 -2.60 -14.27
C LYS A 215 -5.96 -3.46 -14.61
N CYS A 216 -6.80 -3.67 -13.61
CA CYS A 216 -8.08 -4.34 -13.73
C CYS A 216 -9.21 -3.35 -13.40
N TYR A 217 -10.31 -3.46 -14.14
CA TYR A 217 -11.49 -2.59 -14.06
C TYR A 217 -12.73 -3.47 -14.03
N TRP A 218 -13.84 -2.94 -13.51
CA TRP A 218 -15.11 -3.66 -13.46
C TRP A 218 -16.17 -2.92 -14.28
N LEU A 219 -16.90 -3.65 -15.12
CA LEU A 219 -18.08 -3.15 -15.82
C LEU A 219 -19.30 -3.59 -15.03
N ASP A 220 -20.19 -2.65 -14.72
CA ASP A 220 -21.32 -2.87 -13.84
C ASP A 220 -22.61 -3.03 -14.65
N ALA A 221 -23.17 -4.25 -14.63
CA ALA A 221 -24.42 -4.56 -15.31
C ALA A 221 -25.61 -3.73 -14.82
N SER A 222 -25.64 -3.38 -13.52
CA SER A 222 -26.70 -2.55 -12.93
C SER A 222 -26.66 -1.11 -13.45
N GLN A 223 -25.51 -0.69 -13.97
CA GLN A 223 -25.27 0.63 -14.56
C GLN A 223 -25.05 0.51 -16.08
N GLU A 224 -25.75 -0.42 -16.74
CA GLU A 224 -25.69 -0.64 -18.18
C GLU A 224 -24.28 -0.86 -18.76
N GLY A 225 -23.41 -1.53 -18.01
CA GLY A 225 -22.04 -1.82 -18.41
C GLY A 225 -21.10 -0.62 -18.33
N LYS A 226 -21.46 0.42 -17.58
CA LYS A 226 -20.54 1.50 -17.19
C LYS A 226 -19.41 0.93 -16.32
N MET A 227 -18.21 1.50 -16.46
CA MET A 227 -17.07 1.20 -15.62
C MET A 227 -17.29 1.74 -14.20
N ALA A 228 -17.17 0.87 -13.20
CA ALA A 228 -17.29 1.26 -11.81
C ALA A 228 -16.11 2.15 -11.38
N THR A 229 -16.40 3.23 -10.65
CA THR A 229 -15.42 4.15 -10.04
C THR A 229 -15.84 4.49 -8.61
N ASN A 230 -14.88 4.67 -7.71
CA ASN A 230 -15.11 4.90 -6.27
C ASN A 230 -16.12 3.92 -5.64
N ALA A 231 -16.10 2.66 -6.08
CA ALA A 231 -17.19 1.72 -5.85
C ALA A 231 -16.70 0.39 -5.28
N TRP A 232 -17.55 -0.22 -4.45
CA TRP A 232 -17.38 -1.59 -3.98
C TRP A 232 -18.03 -2.57 -4.95
N VAL A 233 -17.30 -3.62 -5.29
CA VAL A 233 -17.79 -4.71 -6.15
C VAL A 233 -17.67 -6.03 -5.42
N THR A 234 -18.70 -6.86 -5.52
CA THR A 234 -18.67 -8.24 -5.05
C THR A 234 -18.72 -9.18 -6.24
N ASP A 235 -17.67 -9.98 -6.41
CA ASP A 235 -17.58 -11.00 -7.45
C ASP A 235 -17.21 -12.34 -6.81
N LYS A 236 -18.05 -13.36 -7.03
CA LYS A 236 -17.87 -14.72 -6.49
C LYS A 236 -17.59 -14.75 -4.97
N GLY A 237 -18.34 -13.96 -4.21
CA GLY A 237 -18.22 -13.87 -2.75
C GLY A 237 -17.00 -13.11 -2.23
N LYS A 238 -16.17 -12.52 -3.12
CA LYS A 238 -15.04 -11.67 -2.74
C LYS A 238 -15.38 -10.21 -3.00
N ARG A 239 -14.94 -9.33 -2.11
CA ARG A 239 -15.12 -7.88 -2.23
C ARG A 239 -13.86 -7.21 -2.78
N TYR A 240 -14.06 -6.22 -3.63
CA TYR A 240 -13.03 -5.44 -4.30
C TYR A 240 -13.44 -3.97 -4.28
N TYR A 241 -12.47 -3.07 -4.34
CA TYR A 241 -12.72 -1.63 -4.44
C TYR A 241 -12.10 -1.10 -5.74
N LEU A 242 -12.86 -0.28 -6.47
CA LEU A 242 -12.42 0.42 -7.66
C LEU A 242 -12.16 1.88 -7.28
N ASP A 243 -10.96 2.38 -7.54
CA ASP A 243 -10.59 3.75 -7.21
C ASP A 243 -11.32 4.79 -8.09
N GLY A 244 -11.02 6.07 -7.90
CA GLY A 244 -11.63 7.15 -8.69
C GLY A 244 -11.34 7.10 -10.19
N ASN A 245 -10.32 6.36 -10.62
CA ASN A 245 -10.01 6.11 -12.03
C ASN A 245 -10.54 4.74 -12.50
N GLY A 246 -11.32 4.05 -11.66
CA GLY A 246 -11.89 2.72 -11.90
C GLY A 246 -10.91 1.56 -11.78
N ALA A 247 -9.65 1.83 -11.40
CA ALA A 247 -8.66 0.78 -11.23
C ALA A 247 -8.91 0.03 -9.92
N MET A 248 -8.85 -1.30 -9.98
CA MET A 248 -8.97 -2.15 -8.81
C MET A 248 -7.83 -1.86 -7.82
N ALA A 249 -8.19 -1.46 -6.61
CA ALA A 249 -7.26 -1.14 -5.56
C ALA A 249 -6.61 -2.40 -4.97
N THR A 250 -5.39 -2.26 -4.47
CA THR A 250 -4.65 -3.29 -3.73
C THR A 250 -3.97 -2.66 -2.53
N LYS A 251 -3.63 -3.47 -1.51
CA LYS A 251 -3.07 -3.01 -0.22
C LYS A 251 -4.06 -2.11 0.52
N TRP A 252 -3.57 -1.07 1.20
CA TRP A 252 -4.39 -0.16 1.98
C TRP A 252 -5.32 0.66 1.09
N ILE A 253 -6.59 0.68 1.47
CA ILE A 253 -7.68 1.40 0.80
C ILE A 253 -8.31 2.32 1.83
N HIS A 254 -8.42 3.60 1.52
CA HIS A 254 -9.06 4.61 2.37
C HIS A 254 -10.34 5.09 1.70
N VAL A 255 -11.48 4.95 2.37
CA VAL A 255 -12.79 5.37 1.86
C VAL A 255 -13.51 6.14 2.96
N GLY A 256 -13.77 7.43 2.74
CA GLY A 256 -14.29 8.29 3.80
C GLY A 256 -13.27 8.42 4.94
N ASN A 257 -13.64 7.94 6.13
CA ASN A 257 -12.75 7.85 7.31
C ASN A 257 -12.26 6.41 7.58
N ASP A 258 -12.69 5.46 6.74
CA ASP A 258 -12.52 4.04 6.99
C ASP A 258 -11.34 3.48 6.20
N TRP A 259 -10.64 2.54 6.81
CA TRP A 259 -9.51 1.84 6.19
C TRP A 259 -9.81 0.37 5.99
N TYR A 260 -9.36 -0.14 4.86
CA TYR A 260 -9.45 -1.54 4.49
C TYR A 260 -8.13 -2.02 3.89
N TYR A 261 -7.96 -3.34 3.77
CA TYR A 261 -6.79 -3.91 3.14
C TYR A 261 -7.15 -4.97 2.10
N ALA A 262 -6.65 -4.82 0.88
CA ALA A 262 -6.77 -5.80 -0.19
C ALA A 262 -5.43 -6.50 -0.45
N ASN A 263 -5.48 -7.79 -0.80
CA ASN A 263 -4.28 -8.52 -1.19
C ASN A 263 -3.81 -8.15 -2.62
N LYS A 264 -2.79 -8.84 -3.14
CA LYS A 264 -2.26 -8.61 -4.50
C LYS A 264 -3.27 -8.89 -5.62
N SER A 265 -4.30 -9.70 -5.38
CA SER A 265 -5.38 -9.94 -6.33
C SER A 265 -6.54 -8.95 -6.18
N GLY A 266 -6.40 -7.93 -5.32
CA GLY A 266 -7.44 -6.95 -5.01
C GLY A 266 -8.54 -7.45 -4.09
N ALA A 267 -8.52 -8.72 -3.68
CA ALA A 267 -9.54 -9.24 -2.78
C ALA A 267 -9.33 -8.68 -1.37
N LEU A 268 -10.40 -8.10 -0.82
CA LEU A 268 -10.43 -7.59 0.54
C LEU A 268 -10.02 -8.69 1.52
N GLN A 269 -9.20 -8.33 2.51
CA GLN A 269 -8.75 -9.22 3.57
C GLN A 269 -9.60 -9.04 4.81
N ASN A 270 -9.78 -10.15 5.52
CA ASN A 270 -10.37 -10.22 6.84
C ASN A 270 -9.35 -10.87 7.78
N GLY A 271 -9.32 -10.44 9.03
CA GLY A 271 -8.40 -10.93 10.06
C GLY A 271 -7.06 -10.21 10.11
N TRP A 272 -6.01 -10.91 10.54
CA TRP A 272 -4.68 -10.32 10.78
C TRP A 272 -3.93 -9.99 9.49
N VAL A 273 -3.43 -8.76 9.39
CA VAL A 273 -2.55 -8.31 8.30
C VAL A 273 -1.29 -7.69 8.88
N LYS A 274 -0.12 -8.09 8.36
CA LYS A 274 1.17 -7.46 8.66
C LYS A 274 1.56 -6.50 7.54
N SER A 275 1.73 -5.23 7.88
CA SER A 275 2.10 -4.17 6.92
C SER A 275 3.09 -3.19 7.57
N GLY A 276 4.20 -2.89 6.89
CA GLY A 276 5.23 -1.99 7.42
C GLY A 276 5.82 -2.43 8.77
N GLY A 277 5.91 -3.74 9.02
CA GLY A 277 6.39 -4.30 10.28
C GLY A 277 5.38 -4.30 11.44
N LYS A 278 4.22 -3.67 11.27
CA LYS A 278 3.13 -3.60 12.26
C LYS A 278 2.00 -4.57 11.91
N TRP A 279 1.21 -4.95 12.90
CA TRP A 279 0.02 -5.80 12.74
C TRP A 279 -1.25 -4.98 12.84
N TYR A 280 -2.26 -5.38 12.07
CA TYR A 280 -3.56 -4.75 11.97
C TYR A 280 -4.63 -5.84 11.93
N TRP A 281 -5.85 -5.52 12.35
CA TRP A 281 -6.99 -6.43 12.32
C TRP A 281 -8.10 -5.88 11.43
N LEU A 282 -8.52 -6.66 10.45
CA LEU A 282 -9.62 -6.35 9.54
C LEU A 282 -10.87 -7.11 10.00
N GLN A 283 -11.87 -6.39 10.47
CA GLN A 283 -13.07 -6.90 11.14
C GLN A 283 -14.00 -7.56 10.13
N ALA A 284 -14.03 -8.90 10.09
CA ALA A 284 -14.82 -9.67 9.12
C ALA A 284 -16.33 -9.39 9.21
N ASP A 285 -16.82 -9.28 10.45
CA ASP A 285 -18.18 -8.91 10.83
C ASP A 285 -18.56 -7.47 10.42
N LYS A 286 -17.56 -6.57 10.37
CA LYS A 286 -17.69 -5.21 9.83
C LYS A 286 -17.15 -5.09 8.41
N GLN A 287 -17.32 -6.14 7.62
CA GLN A 287 -17.01 -6.13 6.19
C GLN A 287 -15.56 -5.72 5.86
N GLY A 288 -14.60 -6.15 6.67
CA GLY A 288 -13.16 -5.91 6.49
C GLY A 288 -12.68 -4.54 6.97
N LEU A 289 -13.50 -3.79 7.72
CA LEU A 289 -13.09 -2.53 8.33
C LEU A 289 -11.90 -2.73 9.26
N MET A 290 -10.87 -1.90 9.14
CA MET A 290 -9.72 -1.93 10.02
C MET A 290 -10.12 -1.49 11.44
N ALA A 291 -9.74 -2.29 12.45
CA ALA A 291 -9.87 -1.88 13.85
C ALA A 291 -8.93 -0.71 14.15
N ALA A 292 -9.46 0.34 14.76
CA ALA A 292 -8.72 1.55 15.07
C ALA A 292 -9.26 2.21 16.35
N ASN A 293 -8.35 2.65 17.21
CA ASN A 293 -8.66 3.28 18.50
C ASN A 293 -9.63 2.47 19.38
N GLU A 294 -9.49 1.14 19.37
CA GLU A 294 -10.38 0.23 20.09
C GLU A 294 -9.61 -0.98 20.62
N SER A 295 -10.26 -1.74 21.51
CA SER A 295 -9.77 -3.03 22.00
C SER A 295 -10.76 -4.13 21.62
N LEU A 296 -10.26 -5.27 21.15
CA LEU A 296 -11.06 -6.37 20.63
C LEU A 296 -10.58 -7.72 21.17
N THR A 297 -11.52 -8.60 21.51
CA THR A 297 -11.23 -10.00 21.81
C THR A 297 -11.21 -10.80 20.52
N ILE A 298 -10.04 -11.32 20.16
CA ILE A 298 -9.80 -12.07 18.93
C ILE A 298 -9.34 -13.47 19.33
N SER A 299 -10.15 -14.48 19.01
CA SER A 299 -9.87 -15.88 19.35
C SER A 299 -9.57 -16.10 20.84
N GLY A 300 -10.29 -15.41 21.72
CA GLY A 300 -10.19 -15.54 23.18
C GLY A 300 -9.11 -14.68 23.85
N ALA A 301 -8.30 -13.94 23.10
CA ALA A 301 -7.30 -13.01 23.65
C ALA A 301 -7.69 -11.56 23.35
N LEU A 302 -7.45 -10.65 24.30
CA LEU A 302 -7.70 -9.22 24.14
C LEU A 302 -6.52 -8.53 23.46
N TYR A 303 -6.81 -7.68 22.49
CA TYR A 303 -5.84 -6.84 21.76
C TYR A 303 -6.31 -5.39 21.75
N SER A 304 -5.40 -4.45 21.55
CA SER A 304 -5.71 -3.02 21.46
C SER A 304 -4.99 -2.37 20.29
N PHE A 305 -5.69 -1.46 19.61
CA PHE A 305 -5.25 -0.83 18.36
C PHE A 305 -5.17 0.69 18.49
N THR A 306 -4.10 1.28 17.97
CA THR A 306 -3.91 2.73 17.90
C THR A 306 -4.91 3.39 16.96
N ASP A 307 -4.95 4.72 16.94
CA ASP A 307 -5.71 5.54 15.98
C ASP A 307 -5.40 5.19 14.51
N SER A 308 -4.14 4.85 14.20
CA SER A 308 -3.70 4.37 12.89
C SER A 308 -4.05 2.89 12.62
N GLY A 309 -4.72 2.22 13.56
CA GLY A 309 -5.06 0.79 13.52
C GLY A 309 -3.90 -0.16 13.79
N ALA A 310 -2.69 0.34 14.04
CA ALA A 310 -1.59 -0.53 14.42
C ALA A 310 -1.84 -1.15 15.81
N MET A 311 -1.69 -2.46 15.90
CA MET A 311 -1.77 -3.23 17.15
C MET A 311 -0.66 -2.79 18.11
N ARG A 312 -1.04 -2.50 19.36
CA ARG A 312 -0.11 -2.18 20.44
C ARG A 312 0.66 -3.44 20.87
N THR A 313 1.97 -3.33 21.07
CA THR A 313 2.83 -4.41 21.56
C THR A 313 3.86 -3.85 22.54
N ASN A 314 4.28 -4.65 23.51
CA ASN A 314 5.16 -4.23 24.61
C ASN A 314 4.73 -2.89 25.23
N ALA A 315 3.44 -2.75 25.52
CA ALA A 315 2.84 -1.48 25.92
C ALA A 315 1.87 -1.66 27.07
N ALA A 316 1.82 -0.67 27.96
CA ALA A 316 0.76 -0.49 28.93
C ALA A 316 -0.57 -0.23 28.23
N ILE A 317 -1.64 -0.82 28.76
CA ILE A 317 -3.01 -0.66 28.28
C ILE A 317 -3.91 -0.42 29.49
N ASP A 318 -4.57 0.73 29.52
CA ASP A 318 -5.65 0.97 30.45
C ASP A 318 -6.86 0.13 30.04
N LEU A 319 -7.40 -0.60 31.02
CA LEU A 319 -8.55 -1.47 30.84
C LEU A 319 -9.75 -0.88 31.57
N GLU A 320 -10.94 -1.36 31.21
CA GLU A 320 -12.17 -1.03 31.93
C GLU A 320 -12.09 -1.43 33.41
N ASN A 321 -12.98 -0.85 34.22
CA ASN A 321 -13.10 -1.14 35.66
C ASN A 321 -11.77 -0.97 36.41
N ASN A 322 -11.06 0.13 36.13
CA ASN A 322 -9.76 0.46 36.70
C ASN A 322 -8.68 -0.60 36.46
N GLY A 323 -8.85 -1.51 35.48
CA GLY A 323 -7.84 -2.53 35.19
C GLY A 323 -6.60 -1.93 34.53
N TYR A 324 -5.45 -2.51 34.82
CA TYR A 324 -4.19 -2.20 34.15
C TYR A 324 -3.65 -3.45 33.47
N GLY A 325 -3.43 -3.38 32.17
CA GLY A 325 -2.96 -4.47 31.34
C GLY A 325 -1.63 -4.18 30.66
N PHE A 326 -0.96 -5.24 30.25
CA PHE A 326 0.24 -5.15 29.42
C PHE A 326 0.08 -5.99 28.16
N ALA A 327 0.22 -5.35 27.00
CA ALA A 327 0.29 -6.01 25.71
C ALA A 327 1.69 -6.59 25.52
N SER A 328 1.80 -7.91 25.39
CA SER A 328 3.09 -8.58 25.15
C SER A 328 3.62 -8.30 23.73
N SER A 329 4.73 -8.95 23.33
CA SER A 329 5.25 -8.85 21.96
C SER A 329 4.32 -9.46 20.91
N SER A 330 3.41 -10.37 21.30
CA SER A 330 2.35 -10.86 20.40
C SER A 330 1.16 -9.91 20.31
N GLY A 331 1.11 -8.87 21.15
CA GLY A 331 -0.02 -7.95 21.29
C GLY A 331 -1.13 -8.45 22.21
N ALA A 332 -1.12 -9.73 22.60
CA ALA A 332 -2.08 -10.26 23.56
C ALA A 332 -1.90 -9.55 24.91
N ILE A 333 -3.01 -9.05 25.44
CA ILE A 333 -3.06 -8.27 26.67
C ILE A 333 -3.32 -9.20 27.85
N THR A 334 -2.49 -9.08 28.88
CA THR A 334 -2.72 -9.68 30.20
C THR A 334 -3.06 -8.57 31.18
N LYS A 335 -4.15 -8.69 31.95
CA LYS A 335 -4.39 -7.83 33.11
C LYS A 335 -3.37 -8.17 34.18
N ILE A 336 -2.61 -7.19 34.64
CA ILE A 336 -1.50 -7.35 35.60
C ILE A 336 -1.70 -6.56 36.89
N GLY A 337 -2.70 -5.69 36.93
CA GLY A 337 -3.00 -4.88 38.10
C GLY A 337 -4.27 -4.07 37.96
N GLU A 338 -4.49 -3.18 38.92
CA GLU A 338 -5.62 -2.27 38.97
C GLU A 338 -5.19 -0.90 39.52
N TYR A 339 -5.85 0.16 39.08
CA TYR A 339 -5.69 1.48 39.64
C TYR A 339 -6.39 1.58 41.00
N VAL A 340 -5.61 1.92 42.02
CA VAL A 340 -6.06 2.25 43.38
C VAL A 340 -5.44 3.61 43.71
N ASP A 341 -6.27 4.60 43.99
CA ASP A 341 -5.85 5.99 44.27
C ASP A 341 -4.88 6.58 43.24
N GLY A 342 -5.15 6.31 41.96
CA GLY A 342 -4.35 6.79 40.82
C GLY A 342 -3.02 6.06 40.61
N LYS A 343 -2.71 5.03 41.41
CA LYS A 343 -1.52 4.20 41.27
C LYS A 343 -1.90 2.78 40.86
N VAL A 344 -1.07 2.14 40.03
CA VAL A 344 -1.27 0.74 39.66
C VAL A 344 -0.80 -0.15 40.80
N VAL A 345 -1.66 -1.01 41.32
CA VAL A 345 -1.33 -2.09 42.25
C VAL A 345 -1.31 -3.41 41.48
N LEU A 346 -0.18 -4.12 41.50
CA LEU A 346 -0.04 -5.41 40.84
C LEU A 346 -0.92 -6.46 41.53
N LYS A 347 -1.68 -7.19 40.73
CA LYS A 347 -2.60 -8.23 41.22
C LYS A 347 -2.60 -9.44 40.31
N ASN A 348 -2.76 -10.63 40.88
CA ASN A 348 -3.02 -11.83 40.10
C ASN A 348 -4.49 -11.91 39.64
N ALA A 349 -4.84 -12.96 38.89
CA ALA A 349 -6.19 -13.16 38.37
C ALA A 349 -7.27 -13.29 39.47
N ASN A 350 -6.90 -13.68 40.68
CA ASN A 350 -7.80 -13.80 41.83
C ASN A 350 -7.93 -12.48 42.61
N GLY A 351 -7.23 -11.42 42.20
CA GLY A 351 -7.22 -10.12 42.87
C GLY A 351 -6.23 -9.99 44.03
N ASN A 352 -5.41 -11.02 44.29
CA ASN A 352 -4.40 -10.95 45.36
C ASN A 352 -3.28 -9.99 44.95
N ILE A 353 -2.87 -9.14 45.88
CA ILE A 353 -1.75 -8.20 45.69
C ILE A 353 -0.45 -8.97 45.48
N LEU A 354 0.35 -8.51 44.51
CA LEU A 354 1.65 -9.06 44.18
C LEU A 354 2.76 -8.07 44.56
N THR A 355 3.79 -8.55 45.24
CA THR A 355 4.93 -7.74 45.70
C THR A 355 6.25 -8.36 45.20
N GLY A 356 7.32 -7.57 45.19
CA GLY A 356 8.62 -7.95 44.65
C GLY A 356 8.61 -8.15 43.13
N TRP A 357 9.58 -8.92 42.63
CA TRP A 357 9.72 -9.21 41.20
C TRP A 357 8.64 -10.18 40.69
N GLN A 358 7.87 -9.74 39.68
CA GLN A 358 6.78 -10.50 39.09
C GLN A 358 6.96 -10.64 37.58
N LYS A 359 6.91 -11.87 37.07
CA LYS A 359 6.99 -12.15 35.63
C LYS A 359 5.58 -12.27 35.05
N LEU A 360 5.11 -11.22 34.39
CA LEU A 360 3.76 -11.11 33.85
C LEU A 360 3.83 -10.73 32.36
N ALA A 361 2.93 -11.24 31.53
CA ALA A 361 2.90 -10.93 30.08
C ALA A 361 4.26 -11.08 29.34
N GLY A 362 5.15 -11.94 29.84
CA GLY A 362 6.51 -12.14 29.30
C GLY A 362 7.54 -11.08 29.67
N LYS A 363 7.21 -10.14 30.57
CA LYS A 363 8.11 -9.10 31.11
C LYS A 363 8.21 -9.19 32.63
N TRP A 364 9.23 -8.54 33.18
CA TRP A 364 9.39 -8.39 34.63
C TRP A 364 8.83 -7.05 35.07
N PHE A 365 8.10 -7.06 36.17
CA PHE A 365 7.56 -5.91 36.88
C PHE A 365 7.99 -6.01 38.35
N TYR A 366 8.01 -4.88 39.06
CA TYR A 366 8.29 -4.87 40.50
C TYR A 366 7.12 -4.24 41.24
N GLY A 367 6.53 -4.96 42.20
CA GLY A 367 5.54 -4.42 43.12
C GLY A 367 6.20 -4.05 44.43
N GLU A 368 5.96 -2.84 44.93
CA GLU A 368 6.50 -2.36 46.20
C GLU A 368 6.19 -3.33 47.35
N THR A 369 7.18 -3.57 48.22
CA THR A 369 7.18 -4.71 49.16
C THR A 369 5.95 -4.75 50.06
N ASP A 370 5.45 -3.59 50.50
CA ASP A 370 4.35 -3.50 51.47
C ASP A 370 2.98 -3.23 50.84
N THR A 371 2.95 -2.70 49.61
CA THR A 371 1.72 -2.17 49.00
C THR A 371 1.34 -2.84 47.67
N GLY A 372 2.31 -3.49 47.02
CA GLY A 372 2.18 -4.00 45.65
C GLY A 372 2.01 -2.92 44.59
N ILE A 373 2.21 -1.64 44.93
CA ILE A 373 2.23 -0.56 43.94
C ILE A 373 3.32 -0.88 42.91
N MET A 374 2.97 -0.85 41.63
CA MET A 374 3.90 -1.12 40.55
C MET A 374 4.94 0.00 40.47
N HIS A 375 6.21 -0.37 40.57
CA HIS A 375 7.32 0.58 40.46
C HIS A 375 7.57 0.97 39.01
N THR A 376 7.90 2.25 38.81
CA THR A 376 8.34 2.81 37.53
C THR A 376 9.57 3.70 37.77
N GLY A 377 10.41 3.85 36.76
CA GLY A 377 11.67 4.58 36.87
C GLY A 377 12.78 3.75 37.50
N TRP A 378 13.74 4.44 38.13
CA TRP A 378 14.90 3.82 38.77
C TRP A 378 14.51 3.10 40.06
N LEU A 379 15.01 1.89 40.22
CA LEU A 379 14.81 1.04 41.38
C LEU A 379 16.15 0.60 41.95
N GLU A 380 16.39 0.85 43.24
CA GLU A 380 17.58 0.38 43.94
C GLU A 380 17.20 -0.77 44.88
N LEU A 381 17.81 -1.94 44.68
CA LEU A 381 17.65 -3.10 45.56
C LEU A 381 19.04 -3.52 46.05
N GLY A 382 19.33 -3.25 47.32
CA GLY A 382 20.67 -3.42 47.88
C GLY A 382 21.67 -2.51 47.16
N SER A 383 22.70 -3.09 46.55
CA SER A 383 23.71 -2.34 45.78
C SER A 383 23.47 -2.36 44.26
N THR A 384 22.32 -2.87 43.81
CA THR A 384 22.03 -3.05 42.38
C THR A 384 20.90 -2.13 41.96
N TRP A 385 21.12 -1.43 40.86
CA TRP A 385 20.11 -0.56 40.25
C TRP A 385 19.44 -1.24 39.07
N TYR A 386 18.15 -0.97 38.91
CA TYR A 386 17.31 -1.42 37.81
C TYR A 386 16.55 -0.21 37.27
N TYR A 387 15.98 -0.36 36.08
CA TYR A 387 15.06 0.63 35.53
C TYR A 387 13.80 -0.06 35.02
N LEU A 388 12.65 0.43 35.46
CA LEU A 388 11.33 0.03 34.99
C LEU A 388 10.83 1.16 34.10
N ASP A 389 10.46 0.88 32.86
CA ASP A 389 9.96 1.93 31.95
C ASP A 389 8.59 2.48 32.44
N PRO A 390 8.03 3.53 31.81
CA PRO A 390 6.74 4.07 32.23
C PRO A 390 5.57 3.08 32.19
N SER A 391 5.69 1.96 31.47
CA SER A 391 4.70 0.88 31.49
C SER A 391 4.85 -0.06 32.70
N GLY A 392 5.92 0.10 33.47
CA GLY A 392 6.34 -0.76 34.58
C GLY A 392 7.22 -1.94 34.14
N ALA A 393 7.47 -2.11 32.84
CA ALA A 393 8.27 -3.22 32.35
C ALA A 393 9.77 -2.97 32.57
N MET A 394 10.47 -3.99 33.08
CA MET A 394 11.90 -3.92 33.36
C MET A 394 12.74 -3.78 32.09
N ALA A 395 13.61 -2.78 32.11
CA ALA A 395 14.60 -2.55 31.08
C ALA A 395 15.65 -3.65 31.04
N THR A 396 16.03 -4.03 29.82
CA THR A 396 17.19 -4.87 29.52
C THR A 396 17.91 -4.30 28.30
N GLY A 397 19.19 -4.65 28.15
CA GLY A 397 20.02 -4.13 27.06
C GLY A 397 20.31 -2.64 27.21
N THR A 398 20.66 -1.98 26.11
CA THR A 398 20.95 -0.55 26.12
C THR A 398 19.67 0.26 25.98
N ARG A 399 19.46 1.25 26.86
CA ARG A 399 18.31 2.17 26.87
C ARG A 399 18.79 3.60 26.95
N THR A 400 18.05 4.52 26.34
CA THR A 400 18.22 5.95 26.52
C THR A 400 17.16 6.44 27.50
N ILE A 401 17.59 7.02 28.61
CA ILE A 401 16.74 7.54 29.69
C ILE A 401 17.21 8.98 29.94
N ASP A 402 16.31 9.94 29.83
CA ASP A 402 16.61 11.38 29.96
C ASP A 402 17.79 11.85 29.10
N GLY A 403 17.87 11.35 27.85
CA GLY A 403 18.94 11.68 26.91
C GLY A 403 20.29 11.00 27.17
N LYS A 404 20.41 10.20 28.24
CA LYS A 404 21.63 9.46 28.58
C LYS A 404 21.47 7.97 28.30
N SER A 405 22.53 7.32 27.81
CA SER A 405 22.52 5.89 27.52
C SER A 405 22.97 5.08 28.72
N TYR A 406 22.17 4.08 29.09
CA TYR A 406 22.43 3.13 30.17
C TYR A 406 22.35 1.71 29.62
N SER A 407 23.18 0.80 30.13
CA SER A 407 23.15 -0.60 29.74
C SER A 407 22.71 -1.47 30.92
N PHE A 408 21.80 -2.39 30.64
CA PHE A 408 21.24 -3.32 31.61
C PHE A 408 21.50 -4.75 31.15
N SER A 409 21.84 -5.63 32.09
CA SER A 409 22.02 -7.06 31.82
C SER A 409 20.69 -7.74 31.43
N SER A 410 20.74 -9.03 31.12
CA SER A 410 19.53 -9.84 30.92
C SER A 410 18.66 -9.98 32.19
N SER A 411 19.26 -9.82 33.37
CA SER A 411 18.54 -9.76 34.66
C SER A 411 18.02 -8.35 34.98
N GLY A 412 18.27 -7.36 34.12
CA GLY A 412 17.86 -5.96 34.31
C GLY A 412 18.79 -5.14 35.21
N ALA A 413 19.87 -5.73 35.73
CA ALA A 413 20.83 -5.01 36.54
C ALA A 413 21.58 -3.97 35.70
N TRP A 414 21.62 -2.73 36.16
CA TRP A 414 22.36 -1.64 35.53
C TRP A 414 23.86 -1.90 35.63
N THR A 415 24.54 -1.86 34.50
CA THR A 415 25.99 -2.04 34.42
C THR A 415 26.67 -0.68 34.34
N GLN A 416 27.18 -0.18 35.47
CA GLN A 416 28.03 1.01 35.49
C GLN A 416 29.50 0.60 35.25
N ILE A 417 30.03 0.86 34.05
CA ILE A 417 31.39 0.41 33.67
C ILE A 417 32.43 1.50 33.96
N THR A 418 32.29 2.69 33.37
CA THR A 418 33.22 3.82 33.57
C THR A 418 32.56 5.12 34.02
N GLY A 419 31.23 5.21 33.92
CA GLY A 419 30.51 6.48 34.14
C GLY A 419 30.50 7.41 32.92
N ASN A 420 31.12 7.02 31.79
CA ASN A 420 31.04 7.72 30.51
C ASN A 420 30.34 6.83 29.46
N ALA A 421 29.14 7.22 29.03
CA ALA A 421 28.29 6.42 28.14
C ALA A 421 28.92 6.13 26.76
N SER A 422 29.69 7.07 26.20
CA SER A 422 30.36 6.88 24.90
C SER A 422 31.50 5.86 25.02
N LEU A 423 32.25 5.93 26.13
CA LEU A 423 33.32 4.99 26.42
C LEU A 423 32.75 3.60 26.74
N ASP A 424 31.70 3.52 27.56
CA ASP A 424 31.01 2.28 27.91
C ASP A 424 30.48 1.56 26.67
N SER A 425 29.93 2.30 25.70
CA SER A 425 29.48 1.72 24.41
C SER A 425 30.62 1.08 23.61
N ARG A 426 31.81 1.72 23.57
CA ARG A 426 33.01 1.16 22.92
C ARG A 426 33.47 -0.12 23.63
N ILE A 427 33.51 -0.09 24.97
CA ILE A 427 33.93 -1.22 25.81
C ILE A 427 32.97 -2.40 25.63
N ILE A 428 31.65 -2.17 25.67
CA ILE A 428 30.63 -3.23 25.50
C ILE A 428 30.75 -3.87 24.11
N LYS A 429 30.92 -3.06 23.06
CA LYS A 429 31.09 -3.58 21.69
C LYS A 429 32.32 -4.46 21.61
N LEU A 430 33.45 -4.02 22.17
CA LEU A 430 34.69 -4.78 22.16
C LEU A 430 34.58 -6.07 22.99
N ALA A 431 34.02 -6.00 24.20
CA ALA A 431 33.81 -7.16 25.06
C ALA A 431 32.98 -8.24 24.35
N LYS A 432 31.89 -7.84 23.69
CA LYS A 432 31.06 -8.76 22.88
C LYS A 432 31.83 -9.36 21.70
N GLN A 433 32.70 -8.60 21.04
CA GLN A 433 33.55 -9.12 19.96
C GLN A 433 34.56 -10.16 20.47
N GLN A 434 35.12 -9.97 21.66
CA GLN A 434 36.06 -10.94 22.25
C GLN A 434 35.33 -12.17 22.81
N GLY A 435 34.09 -12.02 23.28
CA GLY A 435 33.16 -13.12 23.62
C GLY A 435 33.48 -13.89 24.90
N SER A 436 34.67 -13.73 25.49
CA SER A 436 35.04 -14.37 26.76
C SER A 436 36.02 -13.51 27.57
N LEU A 437 36.07 -13.76 28.88
CA LEU A 437 37.02 -13.11 29.79
C LEU A 437 38.48 -13.37 29.38
N ARG A 438 38.79 -14.60 28.92
CA ARG A 438 40.10 -15.01 28.43
C ARG A 438 40.53 -14.21 27.20
N ASN A 439 39.60 -14.05 26.25
CA ASN A 439 39.88 -13.32 25.02
C ASN A 439 40.03 -11.83 25.30
N CYS A 440 39.22 -11.26 26.19
CA CYS A 440 39.40 -9.88 26.64
C CYS A 440 40.77 -9.67 27.29
N PHE A 441 41.21 -10.59 28.16
CA PHE A 441 42.53 -10.53 28.79
C PHE A 441 43.64 -10.58 27.75
N ASN A 442 43.59 -11.54 26.83
CA ASN A 442 44.57 -11.68 25.77
C ASN A 442 44.57 -10.48 24.81
N TRP A 443 43.40 -9.92 24.53
CA TRP A 443 43.27 -8.71 23.74
C TRP A 443 43.98 -7.54 24.40
N VAL A 444 43.72 -7.27 25.68
CA VAL A 444 44.38 -6.19 26.44
C VAL A 444 45.88 -6.43 26.49
N LYS A 445 46.30 -7.65 26.85
CA LYS A 445 47.71 -8.08 26.89
C LYS A 445 48.45 -7.80 25.58
N ASN A 446 47.81 -8.03 24.45
CA ASN A 446 48.43 -7.94 23.13
C ASN A 446 48.11 -6.63 22.38
N HIS A 447 47.26 -5.76 22.94
CA HIS A 447 46.80 -4.54 22.25
C HIS A 447 47.98 -3.62 21.93
N LYS A 448 47.98 -3.02 20.73
CA LYS A 448 49.03 -2.09 20.32
C LYS A 448 48.85 -0.76 21.03
N HIS A 449 49.87 -0.32 21.74
CA HIS A 449 49.98 0.97 22.41
C HIS A 449 51.39 1.50 22.21
N THR A 450 51.58 2.81 22.40
CA THR A 450 52.92 3.39 22.43
C THR A 450 53.56 3.10 23.79
N ASN A 451 54.77 2.54 23.82
CA ASN A 451 55.48 2.31 25.08
C ASN A 451 55.94 3.64 25.68
N TRP A 452 55.87 3.78 27.01
CA TRP A 452 56.53 4.87 27.72
C TRP A 452 58.05 4.73 27.55
N ALA A 453 58.63 5.48 26.61
CA ALA A 453 60.07 5.68 26.56
C ALA A 453 60.45 6.54 27.76
N ALA A 454 61.38 6.06 28.58
CA ALA A 454 61.93 6.79 29.71
C ALA A 454 62.43 8.18 29.25
N GLY A 455 61.73 9.23 29.67
CA GLY A 455 62.13 10.62 29.47
C GLY A 455 61.19 11.42 28.57
N GLY A 456 60.16 12.02 29.15
CA GLY A 456 59.37 13.04 28.46
C GLY A 456 58.07 13.43 29.16
N GLY A 457 58.11 14.52 29.93
CA GLY A 457 56.95 15.40 30.13
C GLY A 457 55.83 14.92 31.05
N VAL A 458 56.01 15.11 32.35
CA VAL A 458 55.02 15.54 33.35
C VAL A 458 53.54 15.59 32.88
N LEU A 459 52.78 14.54 33.18
CA LEU A 459 51.61 14.70 34.05
C LEU A 459 51.97 14.01 35.37
N ARG A 460 52.62 14.79 36.24
CA ARG A 460 52.80 14.46 37.64
C ARG A 460 51.42 14.35 38.28
N TYR A 461 50.94 13.14 38.51
CA TYR A 461 50.24 12.86 39.76
C TYR A 461 51.32 12.41 40.75
N ALA A 462 52.20 13.36 41.07
CA ALA A 462 53.28 13.17 42.02
C ALA A 462 52.68 12.99 43.41
N ASN A 463 53.16 11.97 44.11
CA ASN A 463 53.04 11.76 45.55
C ASN A 463 51.62 11.81 46.14
N GLY A 464 51.11 10.62 46.43
CA GLY A 464 49.93 10.43 47.25
C GLY A 464 48.91 9.62 46.49
N THR A 465 48.66 8.40 46.99
CA THR A 465 47.38 7.69 46.89
C THR A 465 46.59 7.89 45.59
N HIS A 466 46.41 6.83 44.81
CA HIS A 466 45.16 6.71 44.04
C HIS A 466 44.03 6.77 45.09
N ALA A 467 43.55 7.98 45.39
CA ALA A 467 42.41 8.18 46.25
C ALA A 467 41.28 7.35 45.65
N LEU A 468 40.58 6.63 46.51
CA LEU A 468 39.50 5.69 46.23
C LEU A 468 38.28 6.38 45.59
N SER A 469 38.47 7.07 44.46
CA SER A 469 37.42 7.62 43.63
C SER A 469 37.37 6.84 42.31
N THR A 470 36.16 6.51 41.89
CA THR A 470 35.81 5.79 40.65
C THR A 470 36.15 6.58 39.38
N SER A 471 36.78 7.75 39.48
CA SER A 471 36.95 8.71 38.38
C SER A 471 38.09 8.41 37.40
N TRP A 472 39.10 7.61 37.79
CA TRP A 472 40.29 7.41 36.95
C TRP A 472 40.22 6.16 36.06
N VAL A 473 39.49 5.12 36.47
CA VAL A 473 39.44 3.83 35.74
C VAL A 473 38.91 4.01 34.32
N GLY A 474 37.92 4.87 34.11
CA GLY A 474 37.44 5.21 32.78
C GLY A 474 38.50 5.88 31.91
N ALA A 475 39.19 6.88 32.45
CA ALA A 475 40.23 7.60 31.71
C ALA A 475 41.38 6.67 31.28
N GLU A 476 41.81 5.78 32.17
CA GLU A 476 42.89 4.82 31.89
C GLU A 476 42.47 3.71 30.92
N ALA A 477 41.23 3.20 31.03
CA ALA A 477 40.66 2.30 30.04
C ALA A 477 40.59 2.96 28.65
N GLN A 478 40.20 4.24 28.59
CA GLN A 478 40.16 4.99 27.34
C GLN A 478 41.57 5.18 26.74
N ARG A 479 42.59 5.49 27.55
CA ARG A 479 43.98 5.59 27.09
C ARG A 479 44.45 4.30 26.41
N MET A 480 44.15 3.15 27.01
CA MET A 480 44.46 1.84 26.44
C MET A 480 43.73 1.60 25.12
N LEU A 481 42.42 1.90 25.05
CA LEU A 481 41.61 1.74 23.83
C LEU A 481 41.99 2.69 22.69
N ASP A 482 42.58 3.85 23.01
CA ASP A 482 43.02 4.86 22.05
C ASP A 482 44.47 4.61 21.58
N GLY A 483 45.14 3.55 22.05
CA GLY A 483 46.52 3.20 21.67
C GLY A 483 47.58 4.19 22.17
N LYS A 484 47.23 5.03 23.14
CA LYS A 484 48.12 6.04 23.73
C LYS A 484 49.12 5.39 24.70
N THR A 485 50.06 6.19 25.23
CA THR A 485 51.05 5.69 26.19
C THR A 485 50.35 5.10 27.41
N THR A 486 50.70 3.87 27.78
CA THR A 486 50.04 3.09 28.84
C THR A 486 51.02 2.56 29.87
N ASP A 487 50.48 2.19 31.03
CA ASP A 487 51.17 1.59 32.18
C ASP A 487 50.28 0.49 32.79
N CYS A 488 50.74 -0.15 33.88
CA CYS A 488 49.99 -1.21 34.55
C CYS A 488 48.57 -0.80 34.98
N TYR A 489 48.33 0.48 35.30
CA TYR A 489 47.01 1.01 35.65
C TYR A 489 46.06 1.01 34.44
N ALA A 490 46.55 1.41 33.26
CA ALA A 490 45.78 1.35 32.01
C ALA A 490 45.43 -0.09 31.60
N PHE A 491 46.35 -1.03 31.78
CA PHE A 491 46.11 -2.45 31.53
C PHE A 491 45.04 -3.02 32.46
N ALA A 492 45.16 -2.78 33.77
CA ALA A 492 44.20 -3.24 34.76
C ALA A 492 42.82 -2.58 34.56
N ALA A 493 42.77 -1.27 34.34
CA ALA A 493 41.54 -0.53 34.11
C ALA A 493 40.79 -1.01 32.86
N CYS A 494 41.48 -1.14 31.72
CA CYS A 494 40.87 -1.61 30.48
C CYS A 494 40.31 -3.02 30.63
N PHE A 495 41.07 -3.94 31.25
CA PHE A 495 40.60 -5.31 31.46
C PHE A 495 39.42 -5.38 32.43
N ALA A 496 39.45 -4.63 33.54
CA ALA A 496 38.34 -4.58 34.49
C ALA A 496 37.06 -4.05 33.82
N CYS A 497 37.16 -3.03 32.97
CA CYS A 497 36.02 -2.50 32.23
C CYS A 497 35.43 -3.52 31.23
N LEU A 498 36.28 -4.25 30.52
CA LEU A 498 35.83 -5.33 29.62
C LEU A 498 35.19 -6.48 30.40
N ALA A 499 35.74 -6.84 31.56
CA ALA A 499 35.17 -7.86 32.43
C ALA A 499 33.79 -7.42 32.99
N LYS A 500 33.65 -6.17 33.44
CA LYS A 500 32.36 -5.59 33.83
C LYS A 500 31.34 -5.61 32.68
N ALA A 501 31.78 -5.31 31.46
CA ALA A 501 30.92 -5.38 30.27
C ALA A 501 30.47 -6.81 29.92
N LEU A 502 31.22 -7.83 30.33
CA LEU A 502 30.83 -9.24 30.26
C LEU A 502 29.99 -9.71 31.47
N GLY A 503 29.70 -8.82 32.43
CA GLY A 503 28.88 -9.12 33.60
C GLY A 503 29.64 -9.64 34.82
N TYR A 504 30.98 -9.52 34.86
CA TYR A 504 31.78 -9.91 36.02
C TYR A 504 31.90 -8.78 37.05
N ASP A 505 31.88 -9.14 38.34
CA ASP A 505 32.24 -8.25 39.46
C ASP A 505 33.76 -8.04 39.49
N ALA A 506 34.26 -7.20 38.59
CA ALA A 506 35.67 -6.92 38.42
C ALA A 506 36.06 -5.59 39.09
N LYS A 507 37.13 -5.63 39.87
CA LYS A 507 37.67 -4.49 40.61
C LYS A 507 39.15 -4.29 40.26
N VAL A 508 39.53 -3.06 39.97
CA VAL A 508 40.95 -2.69 39.86
C VAL A 508 41.54 -2.55 41.26
N VAL A 509 42.70 -3.16 41.48
CA VAL A 509 43.45 -3.12 42.73
C VAL A 509 44.82 -2.52 42.45
N ASN A 510 45.23 -1.60 43.31
CA ASN A 510 46.54 -0.98 43.27
C ASN A 510 47.34 -1.48 44.47
N GLY A 511 48.64 -1.67 44.28
CA GLY A 511 49.54 -2.13 45.30
C GLY A 511 50.96 -2.19 44.77
N TYR A 512 51.69 -3.25 45.13
CA TYR A 512 53.10 -3.41 44.80
C TYR A 512 53.46 -4.84 44.42
N VAL A 513 54.40 -4.97 43.48
CA VAL A 513 55.04 -6.22 43.07
C VAL A 513 56.59 -6.08 43.14
N PRO A 514 57.36 -7.18 43.22
CA PRO A 514 58.81 -7.13 43.19
C PRO A 514 59.39 -6.43 41.95
N SER A 515 60.32 -5.49 42.16
CA SER A 515 61.05 -4.79 41.10
C SER A 515 62.23 -5.61 40.56
N ARG A 516 62.59 -5.39 39.29
CA ARG A 516 63.81 -5.95 38.66
C ARG A 516 65.10 -5.40 39.26
N SER A 517 65.07 -4.23 39.89
CA SER A 517 66.22 -3.55 40.49
C SER A 517 66.42 -3.84 41.99
N GLN A 518 65.79 -4.89 42.52
CA GLN A 518 65.63 -5.19 43.95
C GLN A 518 64.74 -4.15 44.67
N GLY A 519 63.74 -4.61 45.42
CA GLY A 519 62.73 -3.76 46.10
C GLY A 519 61.29 -3.95 45.57
N TRP A 520 60.39 -3.02 45.90
CA TRP A 520 58.97 -3.05 45.50
C TRP A 520 58.67 -1.95 44.47
N ALA A 521 57.92 -2.28 43.42
CA ALA A 521 57.43 -1.35 42.41
C ALA A 521 55.90 -1.23 42.50
N SER A 522 55.38 -0.01 42.37
CA SER A 522 53.93 0.25 42.31
C SER A 522 53.33 -0.45 41.09
N HIS A 523 52.18 -1.09 41.30
CA HIS A 523 51.54 -1.93 40.30
C HIS A 523 50.02 -1.98 40.44
N SER A 524 49.33 -2.34 39.36
CA SER A 524 47.87 -2.48 39.33
C SER A 524 47.45 -3.78 38.64
N TRP A 525 46.42 -4.42 39.18
CA TRP A 525 45.86 -5.67 38.67
C TRP A 525 44.35 -5.71 38.88
N VAL A 526 43.68 -6.78 38.42
CA VAL A 526 42.23 -6.93 38.52
C VAL A 526 41.88 -8.10 39.43
N GLU A 527 40.98 -7.86 40.37
CA GLU A 527 40.29 -8.89 41.15
C GLU A 527 38.90 -9.16 40.56
N ILE A 528 38.54 -10.42 40.42
CA ILE A 528 37.18 -10.84 40.06
C ILE A 528 36.70 -11.86 41.07
N LYS A 529 35.53 -11.61 41.68
CA LYS A 529 34.89 -12.55 42.60
C LYS A 529 34.03 -13.55 41.83
N GLN A 530 34.27 -14.84 42.06
CA GLN A 530 33.51 -15.93 41.46
C GLN A 530 33.28 -17.02 42.51
N GLY A 531 32.01 -17.33 42.82
CA GLY A 531 31.66 -18.38 43.79
C GLY A 531 32.26 -18.18 45.18
N GLY A 532 32.36 -16.94 45.65
CA GLY A 532 32.98 -16.58 46.93
C GLY A 532 34.52 -16.54 46.92
N THR A 533 35.17 -16.97 45.84
CA THR A 533 36.63 -16.94 45.67
C THR A 533 37.07 -15.70 44.91
N THR A 534 38.19 -15.09 45.33
CA THR A 534 38.80 -13.95 44.62
C THR A 534 39.90 -14.44 43.70
N TYR A 535 39.73 -14.20 42.39
CA TYR A 535 40.72 -14.50 41.37
C TYR A 535 41.41 -13.22 40.91
N VAL A 536 42.71 -13.32 40.67
CA VAL A 536 43.62 -12.23 40.28
C VAL A 536 44.00 -12.36 38.82
N TYR A 537 43.99 -11.24 38.11
CA TYR A 537 44.31 -11.14 36.69
C TYR A 537 45.25 -9.96 36.47
N ASP A 538 46.40 -10.23 35.86
CA ASP A 538 47.43 -9.23 35.61
C ASP A 538 47.86 -9.25 34.13
N PRO A 539 47.17 -8.50 33.26
CA PRO A 539 47.48 -8.49 31.83
C PRO A 539 48.80 -7.77 31.52
N ASP A 540 49.30 -6.89 32.40
CA ASP A 540 50.57 -6.20 32.21
C ASP A 540 51.76 -7.13 32.48
N LEU A 541 51.77 -7.82 33.62
CA LEU A 541 52.79 -8.85 33.89
C LEU A 541 52.66 -10.05 32.94
N GLY A 542 51.44 -10.42 32.55
CA GLY A 542 51.22 -11.44 31.51
C GLY A 542 51.83 -11.08 30.15
N ARG A 543 51.93 -9.77 29.83
CA ARG A 543 52.63 -9.28 28.63
C ARG A 543 54.14 -9.25 28.86
N SER A 544 54.57 -8.75 30.02
CA SER A 544 55.98 -8.55 30.36
C SER A 544 56.74 -9.86 30.63
N ILE A 545 56.03 -10.92 31.03
CA ILE A 545 56.57 -12.25 31.33
C ILE A 545 55.68 -13.31 30.68
N PRO A 546 55.73 -13.49 29.34
CA PRO A 546 54.79 -14.34 28.61
C PRO A 546 54.81 -15.83 29.00
N SER A 547 55.90 -16.29 29.62
CA SER A 547 56.09 -17.68 30.07
C SER A 547 55.33 -18.02 31.36
N VAL A 548 54.72 -17.05 32.03
CA VAL A 548 54.08 -17.22 33.33
C VAL A 548 52.58 -16.93 33.24
N ASN A 549 51.75 -17.74 33.89
CA ASN A 549 50.30 -17.56 33.87
C ASN A 549 49.85 -16.49 34.87
N PHE A 550 49.52 -15.31 34.35
CA PHE A 550 48.95 -14.20 35.11
C PHE A 550 47.42 -14.06 34.95
N TYR A 551 46.74 -15.12 34.51
CA TYR A 551 45.28 -15.14 34.39
C TYR A 551 44.64 -16.03 35.46
N GLY A 552 43.79 -15.43 36.29
CA GLY A 552 42.84 -16.15 37.14
C GLY A 552 43.49 -17.05 38.19
N PHE A 553 44.52 -16.57 38.87
CA PHE A 553 45.15 -17.25 40.01
C PHE A 553 44.59 -16.71 41.34
N THR A 554 44.83 -17.39 42.46
CA THR A 554 44.50 -16.85 43.80
C THR A 554 45.77 -16.30 44.43
N TYR A 555 45.67 -15.43 45.43
CA TYR A 555 46.88 -14.90 46.11
C TYR A 555 47.79 -16.01 46.68
N GLY A 556 47.24 -17.16 47.08
CA GLY A 556 48.02 -18.31 47.55
C GLY A 556 48.75 -19.07 46.44
N SER A 557 48.32 -18.94 45.18
CA SER A 557 48.95 -19.55 44.00
C SER A 557 49.59 -18.51 43.07
N ALA A 558 49.84 -17.31 43.58
CA ALA A 558 50.34 -16.20 42.77
C ALA A 558 51.78 -16.48 42.28
N PRO A 559 52.08 -16.23 40.99
CA PRO A 559 53.41 -16.46 40.43
C PRO A 559 54.45 -15.43 40.87
N THR A 560 54.03 -14.37 41.58
CA THR A 560 54.87 -13.37 42.21
C THR A 560 54.16 -12.85 43.46
N ASN A 561 54.89 -12.15 44.34
CA ASN A 561 54.31 -11.57 45.54
C ASN A 561 53.51 -10.31 45.20
N TYR A 562 52.27 -10.24 45.67
CA TYR A 562 51.45 -9.04 45.59
C TYR A 562 51.25 -8.47 46.99
N LYS A 563 51.50 -7.17 47.15
CA LYS A 563 51.17 -6.42 48.37
C LYS A 563 50.14 -5.37 48.02
N LYS A 564 48.97 -5.42 48.65
CA LYS A 564 47.92 -4.40 48.49
C LYS A 564 48.31 -3.11 49.17
#